data_AF-A0A352MYF2-F1
#
_entry.id   AF-A0A352MYF2-F1
#
_cell.length_a   1.000
_cell.length_b   1.000
_cell.length_c   1.000
_cell.angle_alpha   90.00
_cell.angle_beta   90.00
_cell.angle_gamma   90.00
#
_symmetry.space_group_name_H-M   'P 1'
#
loop_
_entity.id
_entity.type
_entity.pdbx_description
1 polymer ?
#
loop_
_entity_poly.entity_id
_entity_poly.type
_entity_poly.pdbx_seq_one_letter_code
_entity_poly.pdbx_strand_id
1 'polypeptide(L)'
;MDENKNQPPPQDSQNASVNDIVHFVKALCLTYSQLAYYPATHPVTIKQMQDAWKELQPVFEKFGDVSISLTEGKMLFFGMPVEDRNPAVSKFAKHFESLHIHSIKFKKGLTNEEFVTFFTFFCKDTQAITDAGGVDAIIKEKNLQHITFNTAVYRVISEDEKVVSKSEVYSGKVSGEADEKTEMLRYFLNKMMDKSEDQKGLLSEIKNDPEKMAGQIVKIIEHIGTEGNVDRDSMVEALLHNIQMVSDTMSQKDPSSTGGEHETMANAMVSLENELQRKSKSMSSGASVRFVKRIADVVSSYTDKVKADKVLGEFLSHEKSLKAAEEMMKEISTGSSSDQRILSRIKTLMKEKGLQEDQLLSHLEGVAETRKPKKQISKTFHPLADRLQQKLDSEFKEIKEKDRERLLEYLNNVYVRETKKLEEKNVELQHELEDIQQVIQSVEEIFEGTNLGIILIDRKHNVCFIEHGNKLHFELMLNEPLPQKLIDELSNFKESEPVSLGNVTIMQVTRNPQKYIKAILFQYE
;
A
#
# COMPACT_ATOMS: atom_id res chain seq x y z
N MET A 1 -49.95 29.10 22.91
CA MET A 1 -48.79 28.49 23.57
C MET A 1 -48.84 27.03 23.22
N ASP A 2 -47.94 26.58 22.35
CA ASP A 2 -47.38 25.23 22.30
C ASP A 2 -46.46 25.18 21.06
N GLU A 3 -45.27 25.73 21.27
CA GLU A 3 -44.09 25.50 20.44
C GLU A 3 -43.20 24.48 21.17
N ASN A 4 -42.33 23.81 20.39
CA ASN A 4 -41.17 23.00 20.80
C ASN A 4 -41.47 21.53 21.23
N LYS A 5 -40.87 20.46 20.69
CA LYS A 5 -39.69 20.28 19.80
C LYS A 5 -39.86 18.98 18.99
N ASN A 6 -39.67 19.08 17.67
CA ASN A 6 -39.09 18.00 16.87
C ASN A 6 -37.59 17.92 17.23
N GLN A 7 -37.17 16.89 17.96
CA GLN A 7 -35.77 16.50 18.02
C GLN A 7 -35.52 15.41 16.96
N PRO A 8 -34.49 15.54 16.10
CA PRO A 8 -34.04 14.41 15.30
C PRO A 8 -33.47 13.32 16.21
N PRO A 9 -33.50 12.05 15.80
CA PRO A 9 -32.92 10.96 16.58
C PRO A 9 -31.41 11.23 16.78
N PRO A 10 -30.84 10.79 17.91
CA PRO A 10 -29.43 11.03 18.22
C PRO A 10 -28.54 10.43 17.12
N GLN A 11 -27.80 11.30 16.45
CA GLN A 11 -26.73 10.96 15.51
C GLN A 11 -25.52 10.45 16.30
N ASP A 12 -25.59 9.19 16.73
CA ASP A 12 -24.44 8.40 17.21
C ASP A 12 -24.64 6.94 16.78
N SER A 13 -25.03 6.72 15.53
CA SER A 13 -24.99 5.40 14.90
C SER A 13 -23.54 5.12 14.48
N GLN A 14 -22.81 4.63 15.48
CA GLN A 14 -21.39 4.35 15.55
C GLN A 14 -20.82 3.65 14.32
N ASN A 15 -19.70 4.17 13.84
CA ASN A 15 -18.80 3.50 12.90
C ASN A 15 -18.27 2.21 13.55
N ALA A 16 -18.72 1.06 13.07
CA ALA A 16 -18.16 -0.24 13.42
C ALA A 16 -16.68 -0.33 12.95
N SER A 17 -15.78 -0.78 13.83
CA SER A 17 -14.32 -0.79 13.63
C SER A 17 -13.77 -2.22 13.48
N VAL A 18 -12.49 -2.35 13.12
CA VAL A 18 -11.75 -3.63 13.13
C VAL A 18 -11.87 -4.38 14.47
N ASN A 19 -12.08 -3.64 15.56
CA ASN A 19 -12.27 -4.22 16.88
C ASN A 19 -13.52 -5.11 16.96
N ASP A 20 -14.59 -4.83 16.21
CA ASP A 20 -15.84 -5.60 16.30
C ASP A 20 -15.66 -7.04 15.81
N ILE A 21 -14.83 -7.22 14.78
CA ILE A 21 -14.39 -8.54 14.30
C ILE A 21 -13.58 -9.27 15.37
N VAL A 22 -12.62 -8.58 15.98
CA VAL A 22 -11.77 -9.17 17.02
C VAL A 22 -12.59 -9.54 18.26
N HIS A 23 -13.56 -8.71 18.63
CA HIS A 23 -14.51 -8.97 19.71
C HIS A 23 -15.38 -10.17 19.42
N PHE A 24 -15.94 -10.28 18.20
CA PHE A 24 -16.69 -11.45 17.78
C PHE A 24 -15.87 -12.74 17.85
N VAL A 25 -14.66 -12.75 17.28
CA VAL A 25 -13.79 -13.95 17.29
C VAL A 25 -13.42 -14.36 18.71
N LYS A 26 -13.09 -13.39 19.57
CA LYS A 26 -12.83 -13.65 21.00
C LYS A 26 -14.06 -14.22 21.69
N ALA A 27 -15.23 -13.63 21.46
CA ALA A 27 -16.48 -14.08 22.06
C ALA A 27 -16.85 -15.50 21.59
N LEU A 28 -16.61 -15.82 20.31
CA LEU A 28 -16.83 -17.14 19.72
C LEU A 28 -15.91 -18.20 20.33
N CYS A 29 -14.60 -17.92 20.43
CA CYS A 29 -13.63 -18.84 21.05
C CYS A 29 -13.88 -19.03 22.56
N LEU A 30 -14.33 -17.97 23.24
CA LEU A 30 -14.67 -18.01 24.66
C LEU A 30 -15.96 -18.83 24.89
N THR A 31 -16.94 -18.70 23.99
CA THR A 31 -18.18 -19.51 24.01
C THR A 31 -17.85 -21.00 23.93
N TYR A 32 -17.01 -21.39 22.97
CA TYR A 32 -16.52 -22.76 22.86
C TYR A 32 -15.80 -23.22 24.14
N SER A 33 -14.92 -22.37 24.67
CA SER A 33 -14.16 -22.70 25.88
C SER A 33 -15.07 -22.91 27.09
N GLN A 34 -16.16 -22.16 27.24
CA GLN A 34 -17.10 -22.32 28.34
C GLN A 34 -17.98 -23.56 28.18
N LEU A 35 -18.38 -23.90 26.96
CA LEU A 35 -19.12 -25.13 26.65
C LEU A 35 -18.34 -26.41 26.97
N ALA A 36 -17.00 -26.32 27.04
CA ALA A 36 -16.17 -27.43 27.50
C ALA A 36 -16.30 -27.73 29.00
N TYR A 37 -16.75 -26.76 29.81
CA TYR A 37 -16.84 -26.88 31.27
C TYR A 37 -18.28 -26.88 31.80
N TYR A 38 -19.20 -26.24 31.08
CA TYR A 38 -20.59 -26.08 31.51
C TYR A 38 -21.55 -26.52 30.40
N PRO A 39 -22.69 -27.16 30.75
CA PRO A 39 -23.69 -27.51 29.77
C PRO A 39 -24.28 -26.25 29.11
N ALA A 40 -24.84 -26.40 27.91
CA ALA A 40 -25.45 -25.30 27.16
C ALA A 40 -26.60 -24.59 27.90
N THR A 41 -27.20 -25.25 28.91
CA THR A 41 -28.27 -24.71 29.76
C THR A 41 -27.76 -23.91 30.95
N HIS A 42 -26.44 -23.87 31.21
CA HIS A 42 -25.90 -23.14 32.34
C HIS A 42 -25.96 -21.62 32.10
N PRO A 43 -26.31 -20.79 33.10
CA PRO A 43 -26.48 -19.35 32.92
C PRO A 43 -25.26 -18.63 32.32
N VAL A 44 -24.05 -19.08 32.67
CA VAL A 44 -22.79 -18.53 32.17
C VAL A 44 -22.66 -18.77 30.66
N THR A 45 -22.95 -19.98 30.21
CA THR A 45 -22.88 -20.37 28.80
C THR A 45 -23.95 -19.66 27.96
N ILE A 46 -25.18 -19.56 28.50
CA ILE A 46 -26.27 -18.83 27.84
C ILE A 46 -25.88 -17.36 27.63
N LYS A 47 -25.36 -16.72 28.69
CA LYS A 47 -24.89 -15.33 28.61
C LYS A 47 -23.79 -15.18 27.57
N GLN A 48 -22.82 -16.10 27.55
CA GLN A 48 -21.71 -16.03 26.60
C GLN A 48 -22.15 -16.22 25.14
N MET A 49 -23.10 -17.12 24.87
CA MET A 49 -23.70 -17.27 23.53
C MET A 49 -24.46 -16.01 23.12
N GLN A 50 -25.18 -15.36 24.06
CA GLN A 50 -25.87 -14.09 23.80
C GLN A 50 -24.90 -12.94 23.52
N ASP A 51 -23.78 -12.89 24.25
CA ASP A 51 -22.76 -11.87 24.03
C ASP A 51 -22.08 -12.09 22.68
N ALA A 52 -21.71 -13.33 22.33
CA ALA A 52 -21.19 -13.64 20.99
C ALA A 52 -22.19 -13.33 19.86
N TRP A 53 -23.49 -13.51 20.10
CA TRP A 53 -24.54 -13.13 19.16
C TRP A 53 -24.60 -11.61 18.95
N LYS A 54 -24.54 -10.82 20.04
CA LYS A 54 -24.52 -9.36 19.96
C LYS A 54 -23.32 -8.84 19.19
N GLU A 55 -22.14 -9.45 19.36
CA GLU A 55 -20.93 -9.08 18.60
C GLU A 55 -21.03 -9.43 17.11
N LEU A 56 -21.80 -10.46 16.74
CA LEU A 56 -21.98 -10.88 15.35
C LEU A 56 -22.90 -9.94 14.56
N GLN A 57 -23.90 -9.34 15.20
CA GLN A 57 -24.86 -8.45 14.53
C GLN A 57 -24.22 -7.23 13.81
N PRO A 58 -23.35 -6.43 14.43
CA PRO A 58 -22.69 -5.32 13.73
C PRO A 58 -21.78 -5.80 12.59
N VAL A 59 -21.20 -7.00 12.71
CA VAL A 59 -20.39 -7.62 11.65
C VAL A 59 -21.26 -7.97 10.43
N PHE A 60 -22.46 -8.53 10.64
CA PHE A 60 -23.39 -8.81 9.54
C PHE A 60 -23.91 -7.57 8.83
N GLU A 61 -24.19 -6.50 9.58
CA GLU A 61 -24.67 -5.26 8.96
C GLU A 61 -23.62 -4.61 8.06
N LYS A 62 -22.35 -4.77 8.40
CA LYS A 62 -21.24 -4.16 7.68
C LYS A 62 -20.68 -5.03 6.55
N PHE A 63 -20.42 -6.31 6.82
CA PHE A 63 -19.65 -7.17 5.91
C PHE A 63 -20.52 -8.19 5.17
N GLY A 64 -21.82 -8.29 5.50
CA GLY A 64 -22.66 -9.35 4.96
C GLY A 64 -22.23 -10.69 5.54
N ASP A 65 -22.06 -11.71 4.69
CA ASP A 65 -21.69 -13.06 5.13
C ASP A 65 -20.32 -13.07 5.84
N VAL A 66 -20.21 -13.87 6.90
CA VAL A 66 -19.01 -13.97 7.74
C VAL A 66 -18.37 -15.34 7.59
N SER A 67 -17.08 -15.40 7.28
CA SER A 67 -16.35 -16.65 7.08
C SER A 67 -15.16 -16.79 8.04
N ILE A 68 -15.09 -17.95 8.70
CA ILE A 68 -13.97 -18.41 9.53
C ILE A 68 -13.36 -19.61 8.81
N SER A 69 -12.05 -19.65 8.67
CA SER A 69 -11.34 -20.77 8.03
C SER A 69 -10.15 -21.23 8.86
N LEU A 70 -9.64 -22.41 8.54
CA LEU A 70 -8.47 -23.00 9.15
C LEU A 70 -7.46 -23.33 8.05
N THR A 71 -6.21 -22.92 8.22
CA THR A 71 -5.13 -23.21 7.28
C THR A 71 -3.83 -23.41 8.02
N GLU A 72 -3.16 -24.55 7.79
CA GLU A 72 -1.90 -24.91 8.47
C GLU A 72 -1.98 -24.80 10.01
N GLY A 73 -3.11 -25.22 10.60
CA GLY A 73 -3.37 -25.15 12.04
C GLY A 73 -3.67 -23.75 12.58
N LYS A 74 -3.70 -22.73 11.72
CA LYS A 74 -4.00 -21.34 12.09
C LYS A 74 -5.42 -20.97 11.70
N MET A 75 -6.12 -20.35 12.66
CA MET A 75 -7.45 -19.82 12.40
C MET A 75 -7.36 -18.52 11.62
N LEU A 76 -8.11 -18.47 10.53
CA LEU A 76 -8.22 -17.31 9.67
C LEU A 76 -9.63 -16.73 9.76
N PHE A 77 -9.74 -15.42 9.98
CA PHE A 77 -11.01 -14.70 9.90
C PHE A 77 -10.93 -13.71 8.75
N PHE A 78 -11.81 -13.84 7.75
CA PHE A 78 -11.64 -13.16 6.46
C PHE A 78 -10.21 -13.28 5.89
N GLY A 79 -9.62 -14.48 5.99
CA GLY A 79 -8.26 -14.77 5.52
C GLY A 79 -7.12 -14.25 6.41
N MET A 80 -7.40 -13.61 7.55
CA MET A 80 -6.38 -13.08 8.46
C MET A 80 -6.13 -14.00 9.66
N PRO A 81 -4.86 -14.26 10.03
CA PRO A 81 -4.56 -15.06 11.21
C PRO A 81 -5.08 -14.37 12.48
N VAL A 82 -5.93 -15.07 13.21
CA VAL A 82 -6.32 -14.70 14.57
C VAL A 82 -5.14 -14.99 15.49
N GLU A 83 -4.76 -14.05 16.36
CA GLU A 83 -3.59 -14.18 17.25
C GLU A 83 -3.53 -15.53 17.97
N ASP A 84 -2.49 -16.30 17.66
CA ASP A 84 -2.25 -17.67 18.16
C ASP A 84 -1.71 -17.71 19.60
N ARG A 85 -1.51 -16.54 20.23
CA ARG A 85 -1.07 -16.44 21.64
C ARG A 85 -2.21 -16.71 22.63
N ASN A 86 -3.46 -16.75 22.17
CA ASN A 86 -4.62 -17.05 23.02
C ASN A 86 -4.93 -18.55 23.03
N PRO A 87 -4.82 -19.26 24.18
CA PRO A 87 -5.11 -20.69 24.28
C PRO A 87 -6.51 -21.09 23.84
N ALA A 88 -7.50 -20.19 23.93
CA ALA A 88 -8.86 -20.45 23.46
C ALA A 88 -8.93 -20.57 21.93
N VAL A 89 -8.16 -19.76 21.20
CA VAL A 89 -8.10 -19.77 19.73
C VAL A 89 -7.44 -21.07 19.26
N SER A 90 -6.30 -21.46 19.83
CA SER A 90 -5.61 -22.69 19.45
C SER A 90 -6.43 -23.95 19.80
N LYS A 91 -7.21 -23.93 20.90
CA LYS A 91 -8.16 -25.02 21.21
C LYS A 91 -9.29 -25.10 20.18
N PHE A 92 -9.84 -23.95 19.80
CA PHE A 92 -10.91 -23.87 18.81
C PHE A 92 -10.42 -24.31 17.41
N ALA A 93 -9.18 -23.97 17.04
CA ALA A 93 -8.53 -24.42 15.81
C ALA A 93 -8.33 -25.94 15.77
N LYS A 94 -7.86 -26.56 16.86
CA LYS A 94 -7.75 -28.03 16.96
C LYS A 94 -9.09 -28.74 16.84
N HIS A 95 -10.17 -28.11 17.29
CA HIS A 95 -11.52 -28.65 17.17
C HIS A 95 -12.02 -28.63 15.72
N PHE A 96 -11.66 -27.61 14.94
CA PHE A 96 -11.87 -27.60 13.49
C PHE A 96 -11.14 -28.76 12.82
N GLU A 97 -9.88 -28.99 13.17
CA GLU A 97 -9.09 -30.10 12.64
C GLU A 97 -9.71 -31.46 12.97
N SER A 98 -10.12 -31.67 14.22
CA SER A 98 -10.69 -32.96 14.67
C SER A 98 -12.02 -33.27 13.99
N LEU A 99 -12.77 -32.25 13.59
CA LEU A 99 -14.02 -32.39 12.84
C LEU A 99 -13.84 -32.39 11.31
N HIS A 100 -12.61 -32.29 10.81
CA HIS A 100 -12.30 -32.14 9.38
C HIS A 100 -13.00 -30.92 8.74
N ILE A 101 -13.10 -29.83 9.49
CA ILE A 101 -13.69 -28.57 9.07
C ILE A 101 -12.58 -27.59 8.71
N HIS A 102 -12.60 -27.12 7.48
CA HIS A 102 -11.65 -26.13 6.92
C HIS A 102 -12.25 -24.73 6.92
N SER A 103 -13.58 -24.61 6.86
CA SER A 103 -14.25 -23.32 6.96
C SER A 103 -15.66 -23.43 7.52
N ILE A 104 -16.13 -22.34 8.13
CA ILE A 104 -17.52 -22.09 8.54
C ILE A 104 -17.91 -20.73 7.99
N LYS A 105 -19.01 -20.68 7.23
CA LYS A 105 -19.61 -19.45 6.74
C LYS A 105 -20.98 -19.26 7.39
N PHE A 106 -21.15 -18.14 8.07
CA PHE A 106 -22.41 -17.63 8.60
C PHE A 106 -23.00 -16.64 7.59
N LYS A 107 -24.22 -16.88 7.13
CA LYS A 107 -24.86 -16.03 6.11
C LYS A 107 -25.69 -14.93 6.75
N LYS A 108 -25.75 -13.76 6.11
CA LYS A 108 -26.68 -12.69 6.52
C LYS A 108 -28.11 -13.25 6.47
N GLY A 109 -28.86 -13.07 7.56
CA GLY A 109 -30.16 -13.73 7.76
C GLY A 109 -30.13 -14.84 8.82
N LEU A 110 -28.95 -15.22 9.31
CA LEU A 110 -28.81 -16.08 10.48
C LEU A 110 -29.67 -15.59 11.64
N THR A 111 -30.33 -16.51 12.33
CA THR A 111 -31.13 -16.21 13.53
C THR A 111 -30.37 -16.57 14.80
N ASN A 112 -30.73 -15.94 15.93
CA ASN A 112 -30.16 -16.30 17.24
C ASN A 112 -30.44 -17.78 17.58
N GLU A 113 -31.60 -18.30 17.19
CA GLU A 113 -31.97 -19.71 17.39
C GLU A 113 -31.04 -20.66 16.62
N GLU A 114 -30.74 -20.36 15.36
CA GLU A 114 -29.76 -21.11 14.56
C GLU A 114 -28.35 -21.00 15.15
N PHE A 115 -27.96 -19.82 15.62
CA PHE A 115 -26.64 -19.57 16.23
C PHE A 115 -26.44 -20.35 17.54
N VAL A 116 -27.43 -20.33 18.42
CA VAL A 116 -27.43 -21.14 19.66
C VAL A 116 -27.43 -22.63 19.31
N THR A 117 -28.28 -23.05 18.38
CA THR A 117 -28.34 -24.45 17.92
C THR A 117 -26.99 -24.90 17.39
N PHE A 118 -26.30 -24.05 16.63
CA PHE A 118 -24.94 -24.31 16.17
C PHE A 118 -23.98 -24.60 17.32
N PHE A 119 -23.86 -23.73 18.32
CA PHE A 119 -22.96 -23.97 19.44
C PHE A 119 -23.31 -25.23 20.24
N THR A 120 -24.61 -25.56 20.37
CA THR A 120 -25.02 -26.74 21.14
C THR A 120 -24.60 -28.07 20.52
N PHE A 121 -24.44 -28.15 19.19
CA PHE A 121 -23.92 -29.35 18.54
C PHE A 121 -22.43 -29.23 18.24
N PHE A 122 -21.97 -28.06 17.81
CA PHE A 122 -20.59 -27.85 17.38
C PHE A 122 -19.60 -28.08 18.52
N CYS A 123 -19.99 -27.81 19.77
CA CYS A 123 -19.14 -28.03 20.94
C CYS A 123 -19.30 -29.42 21.56
N LYS A 124 -20.04 -30.34 20.94
CA LYS A 124 -20.05 -31.75 21.38
C LYS A 124 -18.74 -32.43 21.04
N ASP A 125 -18.53 -33.59 21.69
CA ASP A 125 -17.39 -34.45 21.38
C ASP A 125 -17.39 -34.89 19.90
N THR A 126 -16.19 -34.98 19.33
CA THR A 126 -15.96 -35.37 17.93
C THR A 126 -16.60 -36.72 17.60
N GLN A 127 -16.57 -37.70 18.51
CA GLN A 127 -17.20 -38.99 18.31
C GLN A 127 -18.72 -38.86 18.22
N ALA A 128 -19.34 -38.08 19.11
CA ALA A 128 -20.78 -37.86 19.10
C ALA A 128 -21.27 -37.17 17.81
N ILE A 129 -20.46 -36.25 17.26
CA ILE A 129 -20.75 -35.60 15.97
C ILE A 129 -20.58 -36.59 14.81
N THR A 130 -19.55 -37.45 14.88
CA THR A 130 -19.30 -38.50 13.88
C THR A 130 -20.41 -39.55 13.86
N ASP A 131 -20.85 -40.01 15.03
CA ASP A 131 -21.93 -40.97 15.21
C ASP A 131 -23.27 -40.44 14.69
N ALA A 132 -23.48 -39.13 14.75
CA ALA A 132 -24.64 -38.45 14.17
C ALA A 132 -24.57 -38.26 12.64
N GLY A 133 -23.56 -38.85 11.98
CA GLY A 133 -23.36 -38.76 10.53
C GLY A 133 -22.55 -37.55 10.07
N GLY A 134 -21.84 -36.87 11.00
CA GLY A 134 -21.00 -35.71 10.73
C GLY A 134 -21.77 -34.38 10.70
N VAL A 135 -21.03 -33.29 10.50
CA VAL A 135 -21.54 -31.92 10.61
C VAL A 135 -22.62 -31.63 9.56
N ASP A 136 -22.47 -32.13 8.33
CA ASP A 136 -23.45 -31.93 7.26
C ASP A 136 -24.80 -32.62 7.54
N ALA A 137 -24.78 -33.78 8.20
CA ALA A 137 -25.99 -34.50 8.58
C ALA A 137 -26.75 -33.74 9.67
N ILE A 138 -26.04 -33.22 10.68
CA ILE A 138 -26.63 -32.44 11.77
C ILE A 138 -27.24 -31.13 11.24
N ILE A 139 -26.58 -30.42 10.33
CA ILE A 139 -27.12 -29.20 9.71
C ILE A 139 -28.46 -29.47 9.01
N LYS A 140 -28.52 -30.56 8.25
CA LYS A 140 -29.75 -30.98 7.55
C LYS A 140 -30.85 -31.37 8.53
N GLU A 141 -30.51 -32.13 9.58
CA GLU A 141 -31.45 -32.55 10.62
C GLU A 141 -32.00 -31.35 11.41
N LYS A 142 -31.15 -30.38 11.74
CA LYS A 142 -31.49 -29.18 12.51
C LYS A 142 -32.00 -28.02 11.66
N ASN A 143 -32.11 -28.20 10.33
CA ASN A 143 -32.55 -27.19 9.37
C ASN A 143 -31.82 -25.84 9.52
N LEU A 144 -30.48 -25.89 9.67
CA LEU A 144 -29.64 -24.68 9.75
C LEU A 144 -29.39 -24.16 8.33
N GLN A 145 -30.09 -23.12 7.91
CA GLN A 145 -30.07 -22.64 6.52
C GLN A 145 -28.97 -21.60 6.27
N HIS A 146 -28.60 -20.87 7.32
CA HIS A 146 -27.64 -19.76 7.26
C HIS A 146 -26.24 -20.14 7.74
N ILE A 147 -25.95 -21.43 7.93
CA ILE A 147 -24.62 -21.91 8.34
C ILE A 147 -24.17 -22.98 7.36
N THR A 148 -22.99 -22.78 6.78
CA THR A 148 -22.39 -23.71 5.82
C THR A 148 -20.94 -23.99 6.18
N PHE A 149 -20.48 -25.21 5.93
CA PHE A 149 -19.11 -25.63 6.22
C PHE A 149 -18.37 -25.94 4.93
N ASN A 150 -17.03 -25.82 4.97
CA ASN A 150 -16.13 -26.23 3.88
C ASN A 150 -16.42 -25.57 2.51
N THR A 151 -16.94 -24.35 2.52
CA THR A 151 -17.23 -23.57 1.30
C THR A 151 -16.00 -22.93 0.67
N ALA A 152 -14.87 -22.83 1.38
CA ALA A 152 -13.61 -22.31 0.85
C ALA A 152 -12.41 -23.09 1.44
N VAL A 153 -11.57 -23.68 0.59
CA VAL A 153 -10.30 -24.32 0.98
C VAL A 153 -9.17 -23.38 0.61
N TYR A 154 -8.59 -22.69 1.59
CA TYR A 154 -7.39 -21.90 1.40
C TYR A 154 -6.17 -22.83 1.41
N ARG A 155 -5.51 -22.98 0.25
CA ARG A 155 -4.21 -23.66 0.15
C ARG A 155 -3.14 -22.57 0.07
N VAL A 156 -2.25 -22.51 1.05
CA VAL A 156 -1.03 -21.70 0.94
C VAL A 156 -0.23 -22.31 -0.20
N ILE A 157 -0.04 -21.55 -1.27
CA ILE A 157 0.87 -21.95 -2.36
C ILE A 157 2.28 -21.62 -1.87
N SER A 158 3.00 -22.63 -1.42
CA SER A 158 4.45 -22.57 -1.22
C SER A 158 5.15 -22.55 -2.59
N GLU A 159 6.31 -21.89 -2.69
CA GLU A 159 7.01 -21.59 -3.95
C GLU A 159 7.44 -22.82 -4.80
N ASP A 160 7.27 -24.05 -4.30
CA ASP A 160 7.81 -25.27 -4.93
C ASP A 160 6.78 -26.25 -5.53
N GLU A 161 5.46 -25.99 -5.48
CA GLU A 161 4.50 -26.97 -6.02
C GLU A 161 4.02 -26.63 -7.45
N LYS A 162 4.52 -27.42 -8.41
CA LYS A 162 4.16 -27.35 -9.84
C LYS A 162 2.69 -27.73 -10.03
N VAL A 163 1.89 -26.77 -10.52
CA VAL A 163 0.47 -26.95 -10.86
C VAL A 163 0.31 -28.03 -11.92
N VAL A 164 -0.26 -29.19 -11.55
CA VAL A 164 -0.80 -30.14 -12.54
C VAL A 164 -2.29 -29.89 -12.64
N SER A 165 -2.72 -29.45 -13.81
CA SER A 165 -4.13 -29.28 -14.14
C SER A 165 -4.84 -30.63 -14.17
N LYS A 166 -5.95 -30.76 -13.46
CA LYS A 166 -7.05 -31.59 -13.95
C LYS A 166 -8.40 -31.01 -13.57
N SER A 167 -9.21 -30.94 -14.62
CA SER A 167 -10.53 -30.39 -14.75
C SER A 167 -11.61 -31.22 -14.05
N GLU A 168 -12.73 -30.52 -13.80
CA GLU A 168 -14.06 -30.97 -13.39
C GLU A 168 -14.28 -31.09 -11.88
N VAL A 169 -15.09 -30.15 -11.33
CA VAL A 169 -16.40 -30.44 -10.73
C VAL A 169 -17.09 -29.11 -10.33
N TYR A 170 -18.33 -28.96 -10.80
CA TYR A 170 -19.37 -27.94 -10.56
C TYR A 170 -19.19 -26.49 -11.04
N SER A 171 -19.86 -26.22 -12.15
CA SER A 171 -20.37 -24.92 -12.58
C SER A 171 -21.37 -24.36 -11.55
N GLY A 172 -20.95 -23.35 -10.80
CA GLY A 172 -21.82 -22.42 -10.11
C GLY A 172 -21.21 -21.03 -10.21
N LYS A 173 -21.91 -20.09 -10.83
CA LYS A 173 -21.51 -18.67 -10.79
C LYS A 173 -21.53 -18.23 -9.33
N VAL A 174 -20.37 -18.16 -8.70
CA VAL A 174 -20.19 -17.52 -7.39
C VAL A 174 -19.65 -16.12 -7.66
N SER A 175 -20.52 -15.12 -7.52
CA SER A 175 -20.21 -13.70 -7.65
C SER A 175 -19.60 -13.09 -6.36
N GLY A 176 -18.83 -13.88 -5.58
CA GLY A 176 -18.42 -13.50 -4.23
C GLY A 176 -16.90 -13.43 -3.95
N GLU A 177 -16.05 -14.04 -4.78
CA GLU A 177 -14.60 -14.08 -4.51
C GLU A 177 -13.88 -12.74 -4.71
N ALA A 178 -14.41 -11.85 -5.57
CA ALA A 178 -13.83 -10.54 -5.85
C ALA A 178 -14.18 -9.49 -4.77
N ASP A 179 -15.34 -9.62 -4.12
CA ASP A 179 -15.82 -8.68 -3.09
C ASP A 179 -15.13 -8.94 -1.74
N GLU A 180 -14.95 -10.20 -1.34
CA GLU A 180 -14.30 -10.58 -0.07
C GLU A 180 -12.79 -10.27 -0.04
N LYS A 181 -12.08 -10.34 -1.18
CA LYS A 181 -10.66 -9.96 -1.30
C LYS A 181 -10.45 -8.44 -1.29
N THR A 182 -11.41 -7.69 -1.82
CA THR A 182 -11.42 -6.22 -1.82
C THR A 182 -11.70 -5.66 -0.41
N GLU A 183 -12.51 -6.37 0.39
CA GLU A 183 -12.72 -6.08 1.81
C GLU A 183 -11.50 -6.41 2.70
N MET A 184 -10.79 -7.51 2.43
CA MET A 184 -9.50 -7.84 3.06
C MET A 184 -8.46 -6.72 2.84
N LEU A 185 -8.46 -6.14 1.64
CA LEU A 185 -7.60 -5.03 1.25
C LEU A 185 -7.99 -3.72 1.95
N ARG A 186 -9.29 -3.43 2.07
CA ARG A 186 -9.82 -2.30 2.86
C ARG A 186 -9.51 -2.44 4.35
N TYR A 187 -9.56 -3.64 4.91
CA TYR A 187 -9.18 -3.88 6.30
C TYR A 187 -7.69 -3.60 6.52
N PHE A 188 -6.81 -4.12 5.65
CA PHE A 188 -5.37 -3.87 5.77
C PHE A 188 -5.07 -2.37 5.66
N LEU A 189 -5.69 -1.68 4.70
CA LEU A 189 -5.57 -0.22 4.55
C LEU A 189 -6.16 0.54 5.75
N ASN A 190 -7.33 0.16 6.28
CA ASN A 190 -7.92 0.79 7.45
C ASN A 190 -7.10 0.56 8.73
N LYS A 191 -6.50 -0.63 8.89
CA LYS A 191 -5.55 -0.93 9.97
C LYS A 191 -4.25 -0.11 9.83
N MET A 192 -3.83 0.17 8.59
CA MET A 192 -2.75 1.13 8.33
C MET A 192 -3.17 2.59 8.54
N MET A 193 -4.47 2.92 8.57
CA MET A 193 -4.99 4.29 8.72
C MET A 193 -5.48 4.63 10.14
N ASP A 194 -5.53 3.68 11.07
CA ASP A 194 -5.99 3.94 12.45
C ASP A 194 -4.85 4.55 13.31
N LYS A 195 -5.10 5.75 13.83
CA LYS A 195 -4.10 6.56 14.53
C LYS A 195 -3.94 6.05 15.97
N SER A 196 -2.77 5.47 16.26
CA SER A 196 -1.96 5.57 17.50
C SER A 196 -1.48 4.25 18.13
N GLU A 197 -2.16 3.10 17.96
CA GLU A 197 -1.72 1.85 18.61
C GLU A 197 -1.05 0.81 17.68
N ASP A 198 -1.32 0.82 16.37
CA ASP A 198 -0.79 -0.17 15.41
C ASP A 198 0.49 0.25 14.66
N GLN A 199 0.97 1.49 14.82
CA GLN A 199 2.21 1.98 14.19
C GLN A 199 3.44 1.16 14.62
N LYS A 200 3.46 0.68 15.87
CA LYS A 200 4.55 -0.16 16.39
C LYS A 200 4.59 -1.53 15.71
N GLY A 201 3.45 -2.06 15.27
CA GLY A 201 3.35 -3.33 14.56
C GLY A 201 4.06 -3.27 13.21
N LEU A 202 3.71 -2.29 12.38
CA LEU A 202 4.34 -2.09 11.06
C LEU A 202 5.84 -1.81 11.18
N LEU A 203 6.23 -0.94 12.12
CA LEU A 203 7.63 -0.66 12.42
C LEU A 203 8.37 -1.93 12.85
N SER A 204 7.75 -2.75 13.69
CA SER A 204 8.36 -4.02 14.12
C SER A 204 8.48 -5.01 12.96
N GLU A 205 7.52 -5.06 12.04
CA GLU A 205 7.56 -5.96 10.88
C GLU A 205 8.65 -5.53 9.89
N ILE A 206 8.74 -4.23 9.57
CA ILE A 206 9.82 -3.70 8.73
C ILE A 206 11.17 -3.94 9.40
N LYS A 207 11.30 -3.65 10.70
CA LYS A 207 12.55 -3.81 11.46
C LYS A 207 13.02 -5.27 11.53
N ASN A 208 12.09 -6.21 11.73
CA ASN A 208 12.42 -7.61 12.00
C ASN A 208 12.44 -8.48 10.74
N ASP A 209 11.64 -8.17 9.72
CA ASP A 209 11.50 -8.98 8.51
C ASP A 209 11.12 -8.12 7.27
N PRO A 210 12.04 -7.29 6.77
CA PRO A 210 11.79 -6.41 5.61
C PRO A 210 11.53 -7.19 4.31
N GLU A 211 12.02 -8.42 4.21
CA GLU A 211 11.83 -9.29 3.03
C GLU A 211 10.39 -9.80 2.94
N LYS A 212 9.84 -10.26 4.06
CA LYS A 212 8.43 -10.64 4.17
C LYS A 212 7.52 -9.45 3.85
N MET A 213 7.85 -8.26 4.35
CA MET A 213 7.09 -7.04 4.05
C MET A 213 7.11 -6.71 2.55
N ALA A 214 8.28 -6.76 1.91
CA ALA A 214 8.39 -6.58 0.46
C ALA A 214 7.55 -7.62 -0.31
N GLY A 215 7.58 -8.89 0.13
CA GLY A 215 6.78 -9.96 -0.45
C GLY A 215 5.27 -9.72 -0.33
N GLN A 216 4.81 -9.21 0.81
CA GLN A 216 3.41 -8.85 1.01
C GLN A 216 3.00 -7.70 0.10
N ILE A 217 3.80 -6.63 0.02
CA ILE A 217 3.55 -5.48 -0.88
C ILE A 217 3.45 -5.94 -2.34
N VAL A 218 4.37 -6.76 -2.82
CA VAL A 218 4.36 -7.26 -4.20
C VAL A 218 3.14 -8.14 -4.48
N LYS A 219 2.79 -9.07 -3.59
CA LYS A 219 1.61 -9.93 -3.75
C LYS A 219 0.31 -9.13 -3.84
N ILE A 220 0.19 -8.06 -3.04
CA ILE A 220 -0.94 -7.12 -3.08
C ILE A 220 -1.02 -6.46 -4.46
N ILE A 221 0.10 -5.96 -4.98
CA ILE A 221 0.17 -5.25 -6.27
C ILE A 221 -0.11 -6.18 -7.46
N GLU A 222 0.31 -7.45 -7.39
CA GLU A 222 -0.01 -8.43 -8.44
C GLU A 222 -1.50 -8.75 -8.50
N HIS A 223 -2.17 -8.87 -7.34
CA HIS A 223 -3.61 -9.14 -7.29
C HIS A 223 -4.47 -7.93 -7.73
N ILE A 224 -4.04 -6.70 -7.43
CA ILE A 224 -4.74 -5.47 -7.88
C ILE A 224 -4.51 -5.21 -9.38
N GLY A 225 -3.44 -5.77 -9.95
CA GLY A 225 -3.13 -5.67 -11.38
C GLY A 225 -4.16 -6.38 -12.27
N THR A 226 -4.82 -7.42 -11.75
CA THR A 226 -5.66 -8.35 -12.52
C THR A 226 -7.16 -8.05 -12.46
N GLU A 227 -7.66 -7.35 -11.43
CA GLU A 227 -9.10 -7.08 -11.26
C GLU A 227 -9.39 -5.58 -11.31
N GLY A 228 -10.29 -5.19 -12.22
CA GLY A 228 -10.61 -3.79 -12.47
C GLY A 228 -11.42 -3.15 -11.35
N ASN A 229 -11.26 -1.82 -11.23
CA ASN A 229 -12.06 -0.87 -10.45
C ASN A 229 -11.57 -0.49 -9.03
N VAL A 230 -10.35 -0.85 -8.63
CA VAL A 230 -9.71 -0.23 -7.45
C VAL A 230 -8.91 1.00 -7.90
N ASP A 231 -9.14 2.14 -7.23
CA ASP A 231 -8.36 3.36 -7.46
C ASP A 231 -6.92 3.15 -6.98
N ARG A 232 -6.07 2.76 -7.93
CA ARG A 232 -4.66 2.45 -7.70
C ARG A 232 -3.90 3.65 -7.14
N ASP A 233 -4.29 4.87 -7.50
CA ASP A 233 -3.59 6.07 -7.06
C ASP A 233 -3.89 6.36 -5.58
N SER A 234 -5.12 6.18 -5.12
CA SER A 234 -5.46 6.31 -3.70
C SER A 234 -4.74 5.28 -2.81
N MET A 235 -4.56 4.05 -3.31
CA MET A 235 -3.78 3.03 -2.60
C MET A 235 -2.28 3.34 -2.55
N VAL A 236 -1.72 3.92 -3.63
CA VAL A 236 -0.35 4.44 -3.62
C VAL A 236 -0.23 5.50 -2.55
N GLU A 237 -1.11 6.50 -2.53
CA GLU A 237 -1.02 7.61 -1.59
C GLU A 237 -1.13 7.13 -0.14
N ALA A 238 -2.01 6.17 0.17
CA ALA A 238 -2.11 5.60 1.51
C ALA A 238 -0.84 4.82 1.93
N LEU A 239 -0.30 3.97 1.05
CA LEU A 239 0.95 3.24 1.33
C LEU A 239 2.15 4.19 1.48
N LEU A 240 2.24 5.18 0.60
CA LEU A 240 3.30 6.20 0.64
C LEU A 240 3.21 7.04 1.91
N HIS A 241 2.01 7.50 2.28
CA HIS A 241 1.77 8.25 3.51
C HIS A 241 2.23 7.47 4.75
N ASN A 242 2.00 6.15 4.80
CA ASN A 242 2.42 5.33 5.93
C ASN A 242 3.94 5.10 6.00
N ILE A 243 4.58 4.91 4.85
CA ILE A 243 6.05 4.85 4.78
C ILE A 243 6.67 6.19 5.17
N GLN A 244 6.05 7.29 4.76
CA GLN A 244 6.45 8.66 5.08
C GLN A 244 6.31 8.96 6.58
N MET A 245 5.17 8.63 7.19
CA MET A 245 4.94 8.77 8.63
C MET A 245 5.91 7.93 9.48
N VAL A 246 6.21 6.70 9.03
CA VAL A 246 7.24 5.85 9.65
C VAL A 246 8.61 6.53 9.61
N SER A 247 8.95 7.14 8.48
CA SER A 247 10.20 7.88 8.33
C SER A 247 10.25 9.16 9.17
N ASP A 248 9.14 9.90 9.29
CA ASP A 248 9.08 11.11 10.11
C ASP A 248 9.28 10.78 11.59
N THR A 249 8.73 9.65 12.04
CA THR A 249 8.96 9.10 13.39
C THR A 249 10.43 8.74 13.60
N MET A 250 11.16 8.32 12.57
CA MET A 250 12.60 8.06 12.62
C MET A 250 13.47 9.32 12.56
N SER A 251 12.94 10.40 11.96
CA SER A 251 13.64 11.67 11.78
C SER A 251 13.47 12.60 12.99
N GLN A 252 12.42 12.42 13.77
CA GLN A 252 12.27 13.03 15.09
C GLN A 252 13.33 12.46 16.03
N LYS A 253 14.38 13.25 16.30
CA LYS A 253 15.38 12.95 17.33
C LYS A 253 14.68 12.89 18.68
N ASP A 254 14.27 11.69 19.11
CA ASP A 254 14.00 11.45 20.52
C ASP A 254 15.35 11.45 21.25
N PRO A 255 15.63 12.39 22.16
CA PRO A 255 16.90 12.44 22.89
C PRO A 255 17.17 11.19 23.74
N SER A 256 16.17 10.33 23.90
CA SER A 256 16.20 9.11 24.71
C SER A 256 16.40 7.82 23.91
N SER A 257 16.24 7.83 22.57
CA SER A 257 16.44 6.64 21.75
C SER A 257 17.93 6.46 21.44
N THR A 258 18.48 5.32 21.86
CA THR A 258 19.90 4.99 21.64
C THR A 258 20.19 4.93 20.14
N GLY A 259 21.29 5.55 19.67
CA GLY A 259 21.64 5.64 18.24
C GLY A 259 21.60 4.33 17.44
N GLY A 260 21.67 3.16 18.09
CA GLY A 260 21.52 1.85 17.44
C GLY A 260 20.09 1.50 16.97
N GLU A 261 19.03 2.10 17.53
CA GLU A 261 17.64 1.84 17.07
C GLU A 261 17.34 2.52 15.73
N HIS A 262 17.86 3.73 15.53
CA HIS A 262 17.76 4.44 14.26
C HIS A 262 18.58 3.75 13.15
N GLU A 263 19.76 3.24 13.49
CA GLU A 263 20.62 2.52 12.55
C GLU A 263 20.04 1.16 12.14
N THR A 264 19.47 0.40 13.09
CA THR A 264 18.81 -0.88 12.79
C THR A 264 17.60 -0.71 11.88
N MET A 265 16.78 0.30 12.12
CA MET A 265 15.63 0.59 11.24
C MET A 265 16.05 1.11 9.87
N ALA A 266 17.08 1.95 9.80
CA ALA A 266 17.61 2.43 8.53
C ALA A 266 18.15 1.27 7.66
N ASN A 267 18.85 0.31 8.26
CA ASN A 267 19.31 -0.90 7.58
C ASN A 267 18.15 -1.79 7.12
N ALA A 268 17.08 -1.87 7.90
CA ALA A 268 15.87 -2.57 7.53
C ALA A 268 15.16 -1.91 6.33
N MET A 269 15.11 -0.57 6.28
CA MET A 269 14.56 0.17 5.14
C MET A 269 15.39 0.01 3.86
N VAL A 270 16.72 -0.03 3.97
CA VAL A 270 17.60 -0.35 2.82
C VAL A 270 17.32 -1.77 2.31
N SER A 271 17.12 -2.72 3.22
CA SER A 271 16.79 -4.11 2.87
C SER A 271 15.41 -4.21 2.19
N LEU A 272 14.42 -3.48 2.71
CA LEU A 272 13.08 -3.38 2.12
C LEU A 272 13.13 -2.82 0.69
N GLU A 273 13.87 -1.73 0.47
CA GLU A 273 14.08 -1.13 -0.85
C GLU A 273 14.68 -2.14 -1.84
N ASN A 274 15.77 -2.81 -1.43
CA ASN A 274 16.48 -3.77 -2.28
C ASN A 274 15.57 -4.93 -2.68
N GLU A 275 14.78 -5.45 -1.74
CA GLU A 275 13.88 -6.57 -2.02
C GLU A 275 12.68 -6.14 -2.88
N LEU A 276 12.13 -4.94 -2.66
CA LEU A 276 11.10 -4.36 -3.55
C LEU A 276 11.63 -4.22 -4.99
N GLN A 277 12.84 -3.71 -5.15
CA GLN A 277 13.45 -3.59 -6.48
C GLN A 277 13.72 -4.95 -7.11
N ARG A 278 14.25 -5.92 -6.34
CA ARG A 278 14.49 -7.28 -6.83
C ARG A 278 13.21 -7.94 -7.30
N LYS A 279 12.16 -7.92 -6.47
CA LYS A 279 10.86 -8.49 -6.81
C LYS A 279 10.18 -7.77 -7.96
N SER A 280 10.39 -6.45 -8.12
CA SER A 280 9.88 -5.70 -9.28
C SER A 280 10.41 -6.25 -10.61
N LYS A 281 11.65 -6.75 -10.66
CA LYS A 281 12.26 -7.29 -11.88
C LYS A 281 11.64 -8.62 -12.33
N SER A 282 11.06 -9.39 -11.40
CA SER A 282 10.39 -10.66 -11.70
C SER A 282 8.90 -10.53 -12.03
N MET A 283 8.33 -9.32 -11.97
CA MET A 283 6.91 -9.12 -12.21
C MET A 283 6.56 -9.17 -13.70
N SER A 284 5.40 -9.73 -14.01
CA SER A 284 4.90 -9.89 -15.39
C SER A 284 4.17 -8.65 -15.94
N SER A 285 3.65 -7.77 -15.07
CA SER A 285 2.85 -6.60 -15.44
C SER A 285 3.67 -5.30 -15.35
N GLY A 286 3.81 -4.58 -16.46
CA GLY A 286 4.51 -3.28 -16.49
C GLY A 286 3.85 -2.20 -15.62
N ALA A 287 2.54 -2.29 -15.35
CA ALA A 287 1.87 -1.39 -14.41
C ALA A 287 2.29 -1.69 -12.96
N SER A 288 2.37 -2.96 -12.60
CA SER A 288 2.83 -3.41 -11.28
C SER A 288 4.32 -3.10 -11.05
N VAL A 289 5.16 -3.26 -12.08
CA VAL A 289 6.57 -2.83 -12.05
C VAL A 289 6.70 -1.34 -11.75
N ARG A 290 5.94 -0.49 -12.48
CA ARG A 290 5.94 0.97 -12.24
C ARG A 290 5.47 1.33 -10.83
N PHE A 291 4.48 0.59 -10.32
CA PHE A 291 3.93 0.80 -8.99
C PHE A 291 4.95 0.46 -7.89
N VAL A 292 5.56 -0.73 -7.94
CA VAL A 292 6.61 -1.12 -6.98
C VAL A 292 7.80 -0.17 -7.05
N LYS A 293 8.17 0.29 -8.26
CA LYS A 293 9.25 1.26 -8.44
C LYS A 293 8.96 2.58 -7.73
N ARG A 294 7.72 3.07 -7.76
CA ARG A 294 7.32 4.32 -7.09
C ARG A 294 7.41 4.21 -5.57
N ILE A 295 7.05 3.06 -5.00
CA ILE A 295 7.24 2.77 -3.57
C ILE A 295 8.73 2.70 -3.23
N ALA A 296 9.51 1.96 -4.04
CA ALA A 296 10.94 1.84 -3.84
C ALA A 296 11.64 3.19 -3.90
N ASP A 297 11.26 4.09 -4.81
CA ASP A 297 11.80 5.45 -4.92
C ASP A 297 11.52 6.29 -3.66
N VAL A 298 10.34 6.16 -3.05
CA VAL A 298 10.01 6.85 -1.79
C VAL A 298 10.83 6.29 -0.63
N VAL A 299 10.93 4.96 -0.48
CA VAL A 299 11.82 4.35 0.53
C VAL A 299 13.27 4.79 0.30
N SER A 300 13.71 4.87 -0.95
CA SER A 300 15.04 5.33 -1.36
C SER A 300 15.33 6.74 -0.86
N SER A 301 14.36 7.67 -0.99
CA SER A 301 14.53 9.06 -0.53
C SER A 301 14.85 9.19 0.96
N TYR A 302 14.39 8.23 1.77
CA TYR A 302 14.65 8.19 3.21
C TYR A 302 15.97 7.48 3.54
N THR A 303 16.35 6.47 2.76
CA THR A 303 17.61 5.76 2.94
C THR A 303 18.80 6.53 2.36
N ASP A 304 18.58 7.51 1.48
CA ASP A 304 19.64 8.31 0.84
C ASP A 304 20.56 9.00 1.85
N LYS A 305 20.03 9.48 2.99
CA LYS A 305 20.86 10.04 4.08
C LYS A 305 21.76 9.00 4.72
N VAL A 306 21.21 7.82 5.03
CA VAL A 306 21.94 6.73 5.68
C VAL A 306 23.00 6.17 4.74
N LYS A 307 22.66 6.02 3.46
CA LYS A 307 23.59 5.63 2.40
C LYS A 307 24.72 6.65 2.27
N ALA A 308 24.41 7.94 2.26
CA ALA A 308 25.41 9.00 2.24
C ALA A 308 26.31 8.99 3.49
N ASP A 309 25.74 8.79 4.68
CA ASP A 309 26.51 8.65 5.93
C ASP A 309 27.41 7.40 5.90
N LYS A 310 26.98 6.28 5.31
CA LYS A 310 27.83 5.09 5.10
C LYS A 310 28.98 5.36 4.15
N VAL A 311 28.73 5.99 2.99
CA VAL A 311 29.80 6.34 2.03
C VAL A 311 30.81 7.28 2.66
N LEU A 312 30.34 8.30 3.38
CA LEU A 312 31.20 9.25 4.06
C LEU A 312 31.95 8.59 5.24
N GLY A 313 31.29 7.71 5.98
CA GLY A 313 31.88 6.93 7.07
C GLY A 313 32.99 6.02 6.55
N GLU A 314 32.77 5.35 5.43
CA GLU A 314 33.76 4.48 4.78
C GLU A 314 34.99 5.27 4.32
N PHE A 315 34.77 6.43 3.69
CA PHE A 315 35.83 7.37 3.31
C PHE A 315 36.67 7.79 4.53
N LEU A 316 36.03 8.23 5.60
CA LEU A 316 36.73 8.72 6.80
C LEU A 316 37.45 7.61 7.56
N SER A 317 36.89 6.40 7.58
CA SER A 317 37.45 5.24 8.30
C SER A 317 38.63 4.61 7.57
N HIS A 318 38.67 4.70 6.24
CA HIS A 318 39.76 4.19 5.40
C HIS A 318 40.72 5.30 4.95
N GLU A 319 41.21 6.11 5.88
CA GLU A 319 42.22 7.15 5.63
C GLU A 319 41.91 8.07 4.43
N LYS A 320 40.63 8.45 4.24
CA LYS A 320 40.19 9.26 3.09
C LYS A 320 40.37 8.56 1.73
N SER A 321 40.19 7.24 1.69
CA SER A 321 40.24 6.46 0.46
C SER A 321 39.05 6.75 -0.46
N LEU A 322 39.33 7.44 -1.56
CA LEU A 322 38.35 7.69 -2.64
C LEU A 322 37.80 6.39 -3.22
N LYS A 323 38.64 5.36 -3.30
CA LYS A 323 38.27 4.06 -3.86
C LYS A 323 37.31 3.29 -2.95
N ALA A 324 37.50 3.35 -1.63
CA ALA A 324 36.59 2.72 -0.68
C ALA A 324 35.21 3.40 -0.70
N ALA A 325 35.19 4.73 -0.76
CA ALA A 325 33.95 5.50 -0.90
C ALA A 325 33.22 5.19 -2.21
N GLU A 326 33.95 5.06 -3.33
CA GLU A 326 33.41 4.62 -4.61
C GLU A 326 32.81 3.21 -4.54
N GLU A 327 33.54 2.24 -3.99
CA GLU A 327 33.05 0.86 -3.86
C GLU A 327 31.78 0.79 -2.98
N MET A 328 31.75 1.52 -1.87
CA MET A 328 30.58 1.61 -1.00
C MET A 328 29.39 2.25 -1.72
N MET A 329 29.61 3.37 -2.44
CA MET A 329 28.56 4.02 -3.22
C MET A 329 28.03 3.09 -4.32
N LYS A 330 28.93 2.33 -4.95
CA LYS A 330 28.57 1.37 -6.00
C LYS A 330 27.73 0.21 -5.49
N GLU A 331 27.92 -0.20 -4.24
CA GLU A 331 27.21 -1.30 -3.59
C GLU A 331 25.78 -0.89 -3.16
N ILE A 332 25.61 0.33 -2.64
CA ILE A 332 24.34 0.77 -2.05
C ILE A 332 23.44 1.54 -3.02
N SER A 333 23.98 2.01 -4.14
CA SER A 333 23.21 2.72 -5.14
C SER A 333 22.60 1.77 -6.17
N THR A 334 21.39 2.09 -6.60
CA THR A 334 20.59 1.24 -7.49
C THR A 334 20.51 1.77 -8.93
N GLY A 335 21.37 2.73 -9.28
CA GLY A 335 21.49 3.32 -10.61
C GLY A 335 21.83 4.82 -10.59
N SER A 336 21.94 5.43 -11.77
CA SER A 336 22.43 6.80 -11.92
C SER A 336 21.58 7.87 -11.20
N SER A 337 20.26 7.66 -11.07
CA SER A 337 19.40 8.57 -10.31
C SER A 337 19.63 8.45 -8.80
N SER A 338 19.86 7.24 -8.30
CA SER A 338 20.21 7.01 -6.89
C SER A 338 21.60 7.58 -6.58
N ASP A 339 22.56 7.43 -7.49
CA ASP A 339 23.90 8.02 -7.38
C ASP A 339 23.82 9.55 -7.17
N GLN A 340 23.01 10.24 -7.95
CA GLN A 340 22.83 11.70 -7.84
C GLN A 340 22.18 12.11 -6.52
N ARG A 341 21.16 11.39 -6.04
CA ARG A 341 20.52 11.71 -4.75
C ARG A 341 21.48 11.51 -3.57
N ILE A 342 22.21 10.40 -3.57
CA ILE A 342 23.23 10.10 -2.55
C ILE A 342 24.33 11.16 -2.58
N LEU A 343 24.83 11.55 -3.76
CA LEU A 343 25.81 12.63 -3.93
C LEU A 343 25.35 13.96 -3.34
N SER A 344 24.13 14.39 -3.68
CA SER A 344 23.53 15.61 -3.12
C SER A 344 23.49 15.57 -1.60
N ARG A 345 23.20 14.39 -1.03
CA ARG A 345 23.13 14.21 0.42
C ARG A 345 24.51 14.17 1.08
N ILE A 346 25.51 13.58 0.44
CA ILE A 346 26.92 13.64 0.86
C ILE A 346 27.39 15.11 0.92
N LYS A 347 27.08 15.91 -0.11
CA LYS A 347 27.40 17.36 -0.12
C LYS A 347 26.82 18.09 1.09
N THR A 348 25.54 17.84 1.41
CA THR A 348 24.90 18.43 2.59
C THR A 348 25.59 17.98 3.88
N LEU A 349 25.84 16.68 4.06
CA LEU A 349 26.46 16.13 5.26
C LEU A 349 27.90 16.62 5.47
N MET A 350 28.66 16.78 4.39
CA MET A 350 30.01 17.35 4.46
C MET A 350 29.98 18.80 4.94
N LYS A 351 29.04 19.61 4.44
CA LYS A 351 28.84 20.99 4.88
C LYS A 351 28.43 21.05 6.36
N GLU A 352 27.52 20.18 6.79
CA GLU A 352 27.09 20.07 8.20
C GLU A 352 28.24 19.66 9.13
N LYS A 353 29.12 18.74 8.69
CA LYS A 353 30.27 18.26 9.46
C LYS A 353 31.52 19.14 9.31
N GLY A 354 31.44 20.25 8.57
CA GLY A 354 32.57 21.16 8.33
C GLY A 354 33.72 20.53 7.52
N LEU A 355 33.46 19.49 6.75
CA LEU A 355 34.44 18.80 5.91
C LEU A 355 34.56 19.50 4.55
N GLN A 356 35.78 19.85 4.16
CA GLN A 356 36.11 20.31 2.81
C GLN A 356 36.93 19.23 2.11
N GLU A 357 36.26 18.41 1.29
CA GLU A 357 36.89 17.32 0.53
C GLU A 357 36.39 17.36 -0.92
N ASP A 358 36.74 18.44 -1.63
CA ASP A 358 36.35 18.65 -3.03
C ASP A 358 36.81 17.50 -3.94
N GLN A 359 37.92 16.85 -3.58
CA GLN A 359 38.44 15.67 -4.28
C GLN A 359 37.49 14.47 -4.19
N LEU A 360 36.82 14.27 -3.05
CA LEU A 360 35.82 13.20 -2.89
C LEU A 360 34.60 13.45 -3.76
N LEU A 361 34.09 14.68 -3.74
CA LEU A 361 32.92 15.06 -4.52
C LEU A 361 33.18 14.92 -6.02
N SER A 362 34.29 15.45 -6.53
CA SER A 362 34.65 15.33 -7.94
C SER A 362 34.85 13.87 -8.37
N HIS A 363 35.43 13.02 -7.51
CA HIS A 363 35.61 11.60 -7.81
C HIS A 363 34.28 10.86 -7.91
N LEU A 364 33.39 11.03 -6.92
CA LEU A 364 32.09 10.38 -6.89
C LEU A 364 31.15 10.91 -7.99
N GLU A 365 31.24 12.19 -8.36
CA GLU A 365 30.53 12.76 -9.51
C GLU A 365 30.94 12.08 -10.82
N GLY A 366 32.25 11.89 -11.04
CA GLY A 366 32.75 11.16 -12.21
C GLY A 366 32.22 9.73 -12.27
N VAL A 367 32.17 9.03 -11.13
CA VAL A 367 31.62 7.67 -11.03
C VAL A 367 30.13 7.65 -11.41
N ALA A 368 29.34 8.58 -10.88
CA ALA A 368 27.91 8.70 -11.18
C ALA A 368 27.65 8.99 -12.66
N GLU A 369 28.49 9.81 -13.30
CA GLU A 369 28.40 10.10 -14.74
C GLU A 369 28.71 8.88 -15.61
N THR A 370 29.70 8.05 -15.25
CA THR A 370 30.02 6.84 -16.00
C THR A 370 28.93 5.76 -15.95
N ARG A 371 28.09 5.77 -14.91
CA ARG A 371 26.97 4.84 -14.71
C ARG A 371 25.67 5.29 -15.36
N LYS A 372 25.59 6.48 -15.95
CA LYS A 372 24.44 6.86 -16.79
C LYS A 372 24.29 5.78 -17.87
N PRO A 373 23.11 5.15 -18.01
CA PRO A 373 22.93 4.13 -19.03
C PRO A 373 23.19 4.77 -20.39
N LYS A 374 24.30 4.40 -21.05
CA LYS A 374 24.41 4.55 -22.50
C LYS A 374 23.19 3.83 -23.04
N LYS A 375 22.23 4.54 -23.62
CA LYS A 375 20.99 3.99 -24.19
C LYS A 375 21.35 2.96 -25.27
N GLN A 376 21.71 1.74 -24.88
CA GLN A 376 21.74 0.58 -25.73
C GLN A 376 20.35 -0.03 -25.66
N ILE A 377 19.55 0.34 -26.64
CA ILE A 377 18.25 -0.28 -26.92
C ILE A 377 18.51 -1.78 -27.07
N SER A 378 17.91 -2.60 -26.21
CA SER A 378 18.02 -4.06 -26.32
C SER A 378 17.47 -4.47 -27.67
N LYS A 379 18.32 -5.03 -28.53
CA LYS A 379 17.96 -5.49 -29.88
C LYS A 379 17.04 -6.72 -29.91
N THR A 380 16.51 -7.20 -28.79
CA THR A 380 15.79 -8.48 -28.75
C THR A 380 14.28 -8.29 -28.70
N PHE A 381 13.72 -8.04 -29.88
CA PHE A 381 12.30 -8.17 -30.26
C PHE A 381 11.86 -9.65 -30.31
N HIS A 382 12.28 -10.50 -29.36
CA HIS A 382 11.84 -11.90 -29.35
C HIS A 382 10.42 -12.08 -28.76
N PRO A 383 10.04 -11.44 -27.63
CA PRO A 383 8.79 -11.83 -26.96
C PRO A 383 7.49 -11.55 -27.73
N LEU A 384 7.44 -10.50 -28.56
CA LEU A 384 6.23 -10.13 -29.30
C LEU A 384 6.15 -10.83 -30.66
N ALA A 385 7.29 -10.94 -31.37
CA ALA A 385 7.39 -11.70 -32.60
C ALA A 385 7.05 -13.18 -32.35
N ASP A 386 7.59 -13.76 -31.28
CA ASP A 386 7.32 -15.14 -30.91
C ASP A 386 5.85 -15.36 -30.54
N ARG A 387 5.20 -14.41 -29.86
CA ARG A 387 3.76 -14.48 -29.56
C ARG A 387 2.88 -14.33 -30.80
N LEU A 388 3.24 -13.45 -31.73
CA LEU A 388 2.56 -13.29 -33.01
C LEU A 388 2.72 -14.54 -33.88
N GLN A 389 3.93 -15.08 -33.93
CA GLN A 389 4.27 -16.32 -34.61
C GLN A 389 3.46 -17.48 -34.02
N GLN A 390 3.47 -17.63 -32.69
CA GLN A 390 2.76 -18.69 -31.98
C GLN A 390 1.25 -18.60 -32.19
N LYS A 391 0.67 -17.39 -32.22
CA LYS A 391 -0.76 -17.19 -32.55
C LYS A 391 -1.07 -17.49 -34.01
N LEU A 392 -0.20 -17.10 -34.94
CA LEU A 392 -0.33 -17.46 -36.34
C LEU A 392 -0.25 -18.99 -36.51
N ASP A 393 0.56 -19.67 -35.71
CA ASP A 393 0.72 -21.14 -35.69
C ASP A 393 -0.46 -21.88 -35.07
N SER A 394 -1.07 -21.31 -34.04
CA SER A 394 -2.19 -21.96 -33.33
C SER A 394 -3.55 -21.68 -33.97
N GLU A 395 -3.82 -20.43 -34.34
CA GLU A 395 -5.16 -19.94 -34.71
C GLU A 395 -5.35 -19.83 -36.23
N PHE A 396 -4.28 -19.72 -37.02
CA PHE A 396 -4.35 -19.41 -38.46
C PHE A 396 -3.60 -20.42 -39.35
N LYS A 397 -3.85 -21.72 -39.12
CA LYS A 397 -3.19 -22.83 -39.82
C LYS A 397 -3.45 -22.89 -41.34
N GLU A 398 -4.50 -22.22 -41.82
CA GLU A 398 -4.90 -22.23 -43.23
C GLU A 398 -4.20 -21.16 -44.08
N ILE A 399 -3.43 -20.25 -43.46
CA ILE A 399 -2.68 -19.22 -44.19
C ILE A 399 -1.50 -19.87 -44.90
N LYS A 400 -1.35 -19.56 -46.20
CA LYS A 400 -0.18 -20.00 -46.98
C LYS A 400 1.08 -19.38 -46.38
N GLU A 401 2.14 -20.19 -46.28
CA GLU A 401 3.42 -19.80 -45.67
C GLU A 401 3.99 -18.48 -46.23
N LYS A 402 3.87 -18.28 -47.55
CA LYS A 402 4.28 -17.04 -48.23
C LYS A 402 3.48 -15.79 -47.79
N ASP A 403 2.19 -15.95 -47.52
CA ASP A 403 1.34 -14.85 -47.07
C ASP A 403 1.58 -14.55 -45.58
N ARG A 404 1.95 -15.58 -44.81
CA ARG A 404 2.40 -15.42 -43.42
C ARG A 404 3.73 -14.65 -43.34
N GLU A 405 4.72 -15.01 -44.14
CA GLU A 405 6.00 -14.28 -44.18
C GLU A 405 5.79 -12.80 -44.50
N ARG A 406 4.96 -12.51 -45.49
CA ARG A 406 4.59 -11.12 -45.85
C ARG A 406 3.89 -10.39 -44.71
N LEU A 407 3.00 -11.07 -43.99
CA LEU A 407 2.30 -10.48 -42.85
C LEU A 407 3.27 -10.14 -41.72
N LEU A 408 4.20 -11.05 -41.39
CA LEU A 408 5.22 -10.83 -40.36
C LEU A 408 6.16 -9.67 -40.75
N GLU A 409 6.60 -9.63 -41.99
CA GLU A 409 7.43 -8.55 -42.52
C GLU A 409 6.69 -7.20 -42.44
N TYR A 410 5.42 -7.17 -42.85
CA TYR A 410 4.58 -5.99 -42.74
C TYR A 410 4.42 -5.52 -41.29
N LEU A 411 4.08 -6.42 -40.36
CA LEU A 411 3.92 -6.11 -38.95
C LEU A 411 5.22 -5.59 -38.33
N ASN A 412 6.35 -6.18 -38.69
CA ASN A 412 7.67 -5.72 -38.25
C ASN A 412 7.95 -4.28 -38.75
N ASN A 413 7.65 -4.00 -40.01
CA ASN A 413 7.83 -2.66 -40.59
C ASN A 413 6.93 -1.61 -39.92
N VAL A 414 5.65 -1.94 -39.65
CA VAL A 414 4.75 -1.05 -38.91
C VAL A 414 5.27 -0.79 -37.50
N TYR A 415 5.71 -1.84 -36.80
CA TYR A 415 6.26 -1.71 -35.46
C TYR A 415 7.48 -0.80 -35.41
N VAL A 416 8.48 -1.02 -36.29
CA VAL A 416 9.69 -0.20 -36.35
C VAL A 416 9.33 1.26 -36.60
N ARG A 417 8.40 1.52 -37.52
CA ARG A 417 7.93 2.87 -37.83
C ARG A 417 7.27 3.55 -36.64
N GLU A 418 6.33 2.89 -35.97
CA GLU A 418 5.62 3.48 -34.83
C GLU A 418 6.53 3.63 -33.60
N THR A 419 7.47 2.71 -33.39
CA THR A 419 8.46 2.82 -32.31
C THR A 419 9.37 4.03 -32.54
N LYS A 420 9.85 4.23 -33.77
CA LYS A 420 10.66 5.41 -34.13
C LYS A 420 9.91 6.72 -33.91
N LYS A 421 8.62 6.79 -34.28
CA LYS A 421 7.79 7.97 -33.99
C LYS A 421 7.65 8.25 -32.50
N LEU A 422 7.48 7.20 -31.68
CA LEU A 422 7.42 7.34 -30.22
C LEU A 422 8.76 7.81 -29.64
N GLU A 423 9.88 7.34 -30.19
CA GLU A 423 11.22 7.81 -29.81
C GLU A 423 11.41 9.29 -30.12
N GLU A 424 11.09 9.72 -31.34
CA GLU A 424 11.17 11.12 -31.78
C GLU A 424 10.31 12.03 -30.86
N LYS A 425 9.07 11.61 -30.58
CA LYS A 425 8.18 12.36 -29.67
C LYS A 425 8.68 12.40 -28.22
N ASN A 426 9.33 11.34 -27.74
CA ASN A 426 9.88 11.32 -26.40
C ASN A 426 11.09 12.26 -26.28
N VAL A 427 11.94 12.33 -27.31
CA VAL A 427 13.05 13.29 -27.36
C VAL A 427 12.53 14.73 -27.36
N GLU A 428 11.48 15.01 -28.13
CA GLU A 428 10.82 16.32 -28.15
C GLU A 428 10.28 16.71 -26.77
N LEU A 429 9.54 15.82 -26.10
CA LEU A 429 9.04 16.05 -24.74
C LEU A 429 10.16 16.23 -23.71
N GLN A 430 11.30 15.55 -23.87
CA GLN A 430 12.46 15.74 -22.98
C GLN A 430 13.06 17.14 -23.13
N HIS A 431 13.20 17.63 -24.36
CA HIS A 431 13.68 18.99 -24.61
C HIS A 431 12.71 20.05 -24.04
N GLU A 432 11.41 19.87 -24.23
CA GLU A 432 10.40 20.76 -23.64
C GLU A 432 10.48 20.79 -22.09
N LEU A 433 10.72 19.64 -21.46
CA LEU A 433 10.90 19.57 -20.00
C LEU A 433 12.16 20.30 -19.52
N GLU A 434 13.28 20.16 -20.23
CA GLU A 434 14.53 20.86 -19.93
C GLU A 434 14.36 22.38 -20.06
N ASP A 435 13.70 22.85 -21.12
CA ASP A 435 13.39 24.27 -21.33
C ASP A 435 12.51 24.82 -20.20
N ILE A 436 11.46 24.07 -19.81
CA ILE A 436 10.57 24.46 -18.69
C ILE A 436 11.35 24.52 -17.37
N GLN A 437 12.24 23.55 -17.10
CA GLN A 437 13.06 23.55 -15.89
C GLN A 437 13.99 24.76 -15.84
N GLN A 438 14.62 25.12 -16.96
CA GLN A 438 15.49 26.29 -17.02
C GLN A 438 14.70 27.59 -16.76
N VAL A 439 13.47 27.69 -17.28
CA VAL A 439 12.58 28.83 -16.99
C VAL A 439 12.21 28.87 -15.51
N ILE A 440 11.84 27.72 -14.91
CA ILE A 440 11.51 27.64 -13.47
C ILE A 440 12.70 28.10 -12.62
N GLN A 441 13.90 27.58 -12.90
CA GLN A 441 15.10 27.96 -12.17
C GLN A 441 15.40 29.47 -12.29
N SER A 442 15.25 30.03 -13.49
CA SER A 442 15.42 31.48 -13.70
C SER A 442 14.40 32.30 -12.91
N VAL A 443 13.18 31.79 -12.75
CA VAL A 443 12.12 32.43 -11.95
C VAL A 443 12.45 32.32 -10.46
N GLU A 444 12.88 31.16 -9.96
CA GLU A 444 13.31 30.96 -8.58
C GLU A 444 14.46 31.90 -8.20
N GLU A 445 15.49 32.04 -9.05
CA GLU A 445 16.61 32.97 -8.83
C GLU A 445 16.14 34.44 -8.72
N ILE A 446 15.13 34.83 -9.49
CA ILE A 446 14.52 36.18 -9.37
C ILE A 446 13.81 36.30 -8.03
N PHE A 447 13.09 35.27 -7.59
CA PHE A 447 12.37 35.29 -6.32
C PHE A 447 13.31 35.34 -5.11
N GLU A 448 14.44 34.62 -5.12
CA GLU A 448 15.45 34.64 -4.04
C GLU A 448 15.97 36.06 -3.72
N GLY A 449 16.07 36.92 -4.73
CA GLY A 449 16.51 38.31 -4.58
C GLY A 449 15.40 39.30 -4.19
N THR A 450 14.16 38.83 -4.04
CA THR A 450 13.00 39.68 -3.77
C THR A 450 12.34 39.30 -2.45
N ASN A 451 11.48 40.17 -1.94
CA ASN A 451 10.61 39.87 -0.81
C ASN A 451 9.24 39.36 -1.26
N LEU A 452 9.18 38.69 -2.40
CA LEU A 452 7.96 38.15 -2.98
C LEU A 452 7.92 36.64 -2.78
N GLY A 453 6.74 36.08 -2.60
CA GLY A 453 6.50 34.65 -2.63
C GLY A 453 5.32 34.30 -3.53
N ILE A 454 5.30 33.07 -4.03
CA ILE A 454 4.27 32.59 -4.93
C ILE A 454 3.84 31.17 -4.57
N ILE A 455 2.55 30.90 -4.70
CA ILE A 455 1.97 29.57 -4.57
C ILE A 455 1.20 29.27 -5.84
N LEU A 456 1.43 28.10 -6.45
CA LEU A 456 0.64 27.62 -7.58
C LEU A 456 -0.18 26.40 -7.17
N ILE A 457 -1.39 26.32 -7.72
CA ILE A 457 -2.37 25.29 -7.40
C ILE A 457 -2.79 24.62 -8.71
N ASP A 458 -2.80 23.29 -8.68
CA ASP A 458 -3.13 22.48 -9.84
C ASP A 458 -4.65 22.38 -10.09
N ARG A 459 -5.05 21.56 -11.06
CA ARG A 459 -6.46 21.36 -11.41
C ARG A 459 -7.23 20.51 -10.40
N LYS A 460 -6.54 19.79 -9.51
CA LYS A 460 -7.11 19.00 -8.42
C LYS A 460 -7.23 19.82 -7.12
N HIS A 461 -6.87 21.10 -7.15
CA HIS A 461 -6.85 22.02 -6.02
C HIS A 461 -5.72 21.76 -5.01
N ASN A 462 -4.68 21.05 -5.45
CA ASN A 462 -3.50 20.81 -4.63
C ASN A 462 -2.39 21.81 -4.96
N VAL A 463 -1.63 22.19 -3.95
CA VAL A 463 -0.48 23.07 -4.09
C VAL A 463 0.61 22.33 -4.86
N CYS A 464 0.98 22.82 -6.04
CA CYS A 464 1.99 22.19 -6.90
C CYS A 464 3.33 22.94 -6.93
N PHE A 465 3.37 24.18 -6.43
CA PHE A 465 4.58 24.98 -6.32
C PHE A 465 4.45 25.94 -5.13
N ILE A 466 5.53 26.12 -4.38
CA ILE A 466 5.60 27.00 -3.20
C ILE A 466 6.98 27.65 -3.19
N GLU A 467 7.02 28.97 -3.30
CA GLU A 467 8.23 29.77 -3.09
C GLU A 467 7.99 30.76 -1.95
N HIS A 468 8.91 30.80 -0.98
CA HIS A 468 8.79 31.55 0.27
C HIS A 468 7.51 31.27 1.08
N GLY A 469 6.87 30.11 0.91
CA GLY A 469 5.63 29.76 1.61
C GLY A 469 5.77 29.73 3.14
N ASN A 470 6.99 29.49 3.65
CA ASN A 470 7.32 29.56 5.07
C ASN A 470 7.18 30.97 5.68
N LYS A 471 7.02 32.02 4.85
CA LYS A 471 6.73 33.38 5.32
C LYS A 471 5.27 33.59 5.67
N LEU A 472 4.37 32.73 5.15
CA LEU A 472 2.96 32.74 5.55
C LEU A 472 2.79 32.06 6.91
N HIS A 473 1.78 32.51 7.66
CA HIS A 473 1.40 31.91 8.94
C HIS A 473 0.62 30.58 8.79
N PHE A 474 0.63 30.01 7.59
CA PHE A 474 -0.09 28.80 7.22
C PHE A 474 0.91 27.70 6.89
N GLU A 475 0.67 26.50 7.38
CA GLU A 475 1.42 25.31 6.97
C GLU A 475 0.97 24.93 5.56
N LEU A 476 1.91 25.00 4.61
CA LEU A 476 1.68 24.70 3.21
C LEU A 476 2.57 23.53 2.80
N MET A 477 1.95 22.51 2.21
CA MET A 477 2.63 21.30 1.77
C MET A 477 2.40 21.07 0.28
N LEU A 478 3.44 20.63 -0.43
CA LEU A 478 3.31 20.22 -1.82
C LEU A 478 2.39 19.01 -1.93
N ASN A 479 1.53 19.03 -2.95
CA ASN A 479 0.50 18.04 -3.25
C ASN A 479 -0.68 17.97 -2.26
N GLU A 480 -0.76 18.90 -1.31
CA GLU A 480 -1.91 19.03 -0.40
C GLU A 480 -2.82 20.19 -0.82
N PRO A 481 -4.12 20.14 -0.49
CA PRO A 481 -5.00 21.28 -0.71
C PRO A 481 -4.58 22.49 0.16
N LEU A 482 -4.92 23.70 -0.30
CA LEU A 482 -4.72 24.88 0.54
C LEU A 482 -5.47 24.74 1.88
N PRO A 483 -4.90 25.21 3.00
CA PRO A 483 -5.58 25.24 4.28
C PRO A 483 -6.91 25.99 4.16
N GLN A 484 -8.00 25.39 4.66
CA GLN A 484 -9.34 25.98 4.55
C GLN A 484 -9.40 27.41 5.10
N LYS A 485 -8.69 27.69 6.20
CA LYS A 485 -8.58 29.04 6.78
C LYS A 485 -8.01 30.07 5.79
N LEU A 486 -6.96 29.69 5.05
CA LEU A 486 -6.37 30.54 4.03
C LEU A 486 -7.35 30.73 2.86
N ILE A 487 -8.07 29.68 2.45
CA ILE A 487 -9.12 29.78 1.43
C ILE A 487 -10.21 30.76 1.89
N ASP A 488 -10.65 30.67 3.13
CA ASP A 488 -11.70 31.51 3.70
C ASP A 488 -11.26 32.98 3.76
N GLU A 489 -10.02 33.25 4.19
CA GLU A 489 -9.44 34.61 4.18
C GLU A 489 -9.32 35.17 2.76
N LEU A 490 -8.93 34.33 1.79
CA LEU A 490 -8.80 34.73 0.39
C LEU A 490 -10.15 34.77 -0.35
N SER A 491 -11.23 34.20 0.20
CA SER A 491 -12.54 34.15 -0.45
C SER A 491 -13.11 35.54 -0.72
N ASN A 492 -12.78 36.51 0.14
CA ASN A 492 -13.21 37.90 0.05
C ASN A 492 -12.18 38.84 -0.60
N PHE A 493 -11.03 38.31 -1.04
CA PHE A 493 -9.98 39.11 -1.67
C PHE A 493 -10.50 39.78 -2.95
N LYS A 494 -10.44 41.11 -2.99
CA LYS A 494 -10.73 41.93 -4.18
C LYS A 494 -9.41 42.38 -4.77
N GLU A 495 -9.24 42.22 -6.08
CA GLU A 495 -8.01 42.63 -6.79
C GLU A 495 -7.65 44.12 -6.62
N SER A 496 -8.60 44.96 -6.21
CA SER A 496 -8.40 46.38 -5.96
C SER A 496 -7.77 46.72 -4.61
N GLU A 497 -7.72 45.79 -3.66
CA GLU A 497 -7.28 46.05 -2.27
C GLU A 497 -6.36 44.93 -1.77
N PRO A 498 -5.08 45.21 -1.44
CA PRO A 498 -4.19 44.22 -0.88
C PRO A 498 -4.69 43.76 0.49
N VAL A 499 -4.55 42.46 0.78
CA VAL A 499 -4.96 41.85 2.06
C VAL A 499 -3.73 41.46 2.85
N SER A 500 -3.60 42.02 4.06
CA SER A 500 -2.50 41.69 4.97
C SER A 500 -2.84 40.49 5.83
N LEU A 501 -2.00 39.46 5.78
CA LEU A 501 -2.06 38.23 6.55
C LEU A 501 -0.82 38.13 7.45
N GLY A 502 -0.85 38.86 8.56
CA GLY A 502 0.32 39.06 9.43
C GLY A 502 1.40 39.89 8.73
N ASN A 503 2.63 39.39 8.68
CA ASN A 503 3.79 40.04 8.05
C ASN A 503 3.84 39.86 6.51
N VAL A 504 2.75 39.35 5.93
CA VAL A 504 2.64 39.09 4.50
C VAL A 504 1.48 39.90 3.94
N THR A 505 1.69 40.55 2.80
CA THR A 505 0.67 41.23 2.03
C THR A 505 0.38 40.44 0.76
N ILE A 506 -0.86 39.95 0.63
CA ILE A 506 -1.32 39.27 -0.59
C ILE A 506 -1.50 40.32 -1.68
N MET A 507 -0.70 40.18 -2.75
CA MET A 507 -0.66 41.11 -3.87
C MET A 507 -1.67 40.73 -4.95
N GLN A 508 -1.80 39.43 -5.23
CA GLN A 508 -2.68 38.93 -6.28
C GLN A 508 -3.16 37.52 -5.98
N VAL A 509 -4.44 37.26 -6.30
CA VAL A 509 -5.04 35.92 -6.24
C VAL A 509 -5.68 35.60 -7.58
N THR A 510 -5.00 34.79 -8.39
CA THR A 510 -5.52 34.36 -9.69
C THR A 510 -6.52 33.22 -9.50
N ARG A 511 -7.68 33.32 -10.15
CA ARG A 511 -8.72 32.28 -10.10
C ARG A 511 -9.06 31.74 -11.50
N ASN A 512 -9.58 30.53 -11.55
CA ASN A 512 -10.13 29.95 -12.78
C ASN A 512 -11.58 30.43 -13.03
N PRO A 513 -12.20 30.13 -14.20
CA PRO A 513 -13.59 30.52 -14.48
C PRO A 513 -14.62 30.01 -13.47
N GLN A 514 -14.33 28.89 -12.79
CA GLN A 514 -15.14 28.31 -11.73
C GLN A 514 -14.82 28.91 -10.34
N LYS A 515 -14.04 30.00 -10.28
CA LYS A 515 -13.62 30.75 -9.09
C LYS A 515 -12.66 30.02 -8.13
N TYR A 516 -12.08 28.90 -8.54
CA TYR A 516 -11.03 28.23 -7.76
C TYR A 516 -9.70 28.97 -7.87
N ILE A 517 -8.97 29.07 -6.76
CA ILE A 517 -7.65 29.70 -6.71
C ILE A 517 -6.66 28.85 -7.53
N LYS A 518 -5.90 29.51 -8.39
CA LYS A 518 -4.84 28.94 -9.23
C LYS A 518 -3.45 29.40 -8.81
N ALA A 519 -3.35 30.65 -8.36
CA ALA A 519 -2.09 31.21 -7.92
C ALA A 519 -2.32 32.27 -6.84
N ILE A 520 -1.37 32.38 -5.92
CA ILE A 520 -1.32 33.43 -4.90
C ILE A 520 0.07 34.06 -5.01
N LEU A 521 0.13 35.36 -5.27
CA LEU A 521 1.35 36.16 -5.21
C LEU A 521 1.28 37.03 -3.96
N PHE A 522 2.33 37.01 -3.16
CA PHE A 522 2.40 37.77 -1.93
C PHE A 522 3.76 38.44 -1.75
N GLN A 523 3.79 39.47 -0.92
CA GLN A 523 5.00 40.18 -0.51
C GLN A 523 5.16 40.03 1.00
N TYR A 524 6.36 39.78 1.50
CA TYR A 524 6.66 39.70 2.92
C TYR A 524 7.64 40.82 3.33
N GLU A 525 7.62 41.18 4.61
CA GLU A 525 8.56 42.16 5.18
C GLU A 525 9.95 41.59 5.49
#